data_AF-A0A8I1E8D0-F1
#
_entry.id   AF-A0A8I1E8D0-F1
#
_cell.length_a   1.000
_cell.length_b   1.000
_cell.length_c   1.000
_cell.angle_alpha   90.00
_cell.angle_beta   90.00
_cell.angle_gamma   90.00
#
_symmetry.space_group_name_H-M   'P 1'
#
loop_
_entity.id
_entity.type
_entity.pdbx_description
1 polymer ?
#
loop_
_entity_poly.entity_id
_entity_poly.type
_entity_poly.pdbx_seq_one_letter_code
_entity_poly.pdbx_strand_id
1 'polypeptide(L)'
;MSTIHEQAMNHVYQQVLQRLIGHFTRSGRTALQLLVQRIVVAAGGMEQVGDYKVLVAHGAGEVSSYTLALLRAAQLTIAGRAPRTFDLRVATLRHAGMTEGQLETLNQGYSRLFLHDDPRVELLMVENQEVHPFNHLRPASAVGRANSQRNMLMVGHLSSGDCRATLCNETYLALGDFYQRVTTWNGGVHALVSGDSPRKQSQFLAWLKRTAEGAGVPPAKGRARSLTELFARMDEWSTGYYRDVYGEHYVAHENPSPSGHRHLAYIGIDDLLKDVDLQSATLLSDFMAYTPDPLGFHFSHPSYSNPLLMAHLRGLQAECLRDLDYEDGVDGFIQQSAQYMRRLHMPEELFAEASSREGRLLASTFAQQFFGLDETQLICLLFSPFIHHGQRLEGYLRQCHPGMLVALPELHKALQGKPSAEMLQQWFTDTSGLPLPLLQHLYRKRPLTCANGQLRTARAVSHGATPAFQLSGR
;
A
#
# COMPACT_ATOMS: atom_id res chain seq x y z
N MET A 1 4.49 13.77 38.10
CA MET A 1 5.86 13.28 37.83
C MET A 1 6.83 14.05 38.72
N SER A 2 7.86 13.41 39.28
CA SER A 2 8.88 14.06 40.12
C SER A 2 9.84 14.90 39.26
N THR A 3 10.36 16.00 39.80
CA THR A 3 11.39 16.85 39.15
C THR A 3 12.62 16.06 38.68
N ILE A 4 12.95 14.98 39.41
CA ILE A 4 14.04 14.06 39.08
C ILE A 4 13.75 13.28 37.79
N HIS A 5 12.49 12.86 37.59
CA HIS A 5 12.09 12.14 36.38
C HIS A 5 12.17 13.06 35.15
N GLU A 6 11.72 14.31 35.27
CA GLU A 6 11.78 15.29 34.19
C GLU A 6 13.23 15.62 33.78
N GLN A 7 14.14 15.77 34.77
CA GLN A 7 15.57 15.97 34.50
C GLN A 7 16.21 14.75 33.82
N ALA A 8 15.89 13.53 34.27
CA ALA A 8 16.39 12.31 33.66
C ALA A 8 15.93 12.17 32.20
N MET A 9 14.65 12.45 31.92
CA MET A 9 14.11 12.40 30.56
C MET A 9 14.76 13.44 29.64
N ASN A 10 14.98 14.66 30.15
CA ASN A 10 15.70 15.70 29.39
C ASN A 10 17.13 15.27 29.01
N HIS A 11 17.83 14.56 29.89
CA HIS A 11 19.15 14.02 29.59
C HIS A 11 19.08 12.95 28.48
N VAL A 12 18.10 12.04 28.55
CA VAL A 12 17.88 11.03 27.49
C VAL A 12 17.60 11.71 26.14
N TYR A 13 16.74 12.72 26.12
CA TYR A 13 16.44 13.48 24.90
C TYR A 13 17.68 14.14 24.30
N GLN A 14 18.54 14.73 25.13
CA GLN A 14 19.81 15.32 24.68
C GLN A 14 20.75 14.27 24.10
N GLN A 15 20.87 13.09 24.72
CA GLN A 15 21.68 11.99 24.20
C GLN A 15 21.17 11.49 22.85
N VAL A 16 19.86 11.33 22.69
CA VAL A 16 19.24 10.94 21.41
C VAL A 16 19.57 11.98 20.33
N LEU A 17 19.40 13.27 20.63
CA LEU A 17 19.72 14.34 19.70
C LEU A 17 21.21 14.36 19.30
N GLN A 18 22.12 14.21 20.27
CA GLN A 18 23.55 14.18 20.00
C GLN A 18 23.93 13.02 19.08
N ARG A 19 23.37 11.82 19.32
CA ARG A 19 23.58 10.66 18.45
C ARG A 19 23.04 10.91 17.05
N LEU A 20 21.83 11.43 16.90
CA LEU A 20 21.25 11.80 15.60
C LEU A 20 22.15 12.76 14.83
N ILE A 21 22.60 13.85 15.47
CA ILE A 21 23.52 14.83 14.87
C ILE A 21 24.86 14.21 14.47
N GLY A 22 25.34 13.23 15.25
CA GLY A 22 26.54 12.46 14.95
C GLY A 22 26.45 11.69 13.62
N HIS A 23 25.29 11.10 13.32
CA HIS A 23 25.06 10.34 12.08
C HIS A 23 24.60 11.20 10.89
N PHE A 24 24.16 12.44 11.11
CA PHE A 24 23.86 13.34 9.99
C PHE A 24 25.14 13.75 9.25
N THR A 25 25.12 13.59 7.92
CA THR A 25 26.09 14.21 7.01
C THR A 25 25.97 15.74 7.06
N ARG A 26 26.92 16.46 6.43
CA ARG A 26 26.83 17.92 6.30
C ARG A 26 25.50 18.35 5.67
N SER A 27 25.09 17.71 4.57
CA SER A 27 23.80 17.96 3.92
C SER A 27 22.63 17.66 4.85
N GLY A 28 22.68 16.56 5.61
CA GLY A 28 21.66 16.22 6.60
C GLY A 28 21.51 17.26 7.72
N ARG A 29 22.62 17.83 8.21
CA ARG A 29 22.59 18.91 9.21
C ARG A 29 22.02 20.21 8.65
N THR A 30 22.31 20.53 7.39
CA THR A 30 21.68 21.68 6.69
C THR A 30 20.17 21.45 6.53
N ALA A 31 19.77 20.25 6.09
CA ALA A 31 18.36 19.87 5.96
C ALA A 31 17.63 19.99 7.30
N LEU A 32 18.25 19.55 8.41
CA LEU A 32 17.72 19.72 9.76
C LEU A 32 17.50 21.19 10.13
N GLN A 33 18.47 22.07 9.87
CA GLN A 33 18.33 23.49 10.17
C GLN A 33 17.18 24.15 9.38
N LEU A 34 17.09 23.84 8.09
CA LEU A 34 16.03 24.33 7.23
C LEU A 34 14.66 23.78 7.64
N LEU A 35 14.58 22.51 8.05
CA LEU A 35 13.35 21.93 8.56
C LEU A 35 12.88 22.59 9.86
N VAL A 36 13.79 22.82 10.82
CA VAL A 36 13.49 23.57 12.05
C VAL A 36 12.91 24.93 11.70
N GLN A 37 13.54 25.68 10.78
CA GLN A 37 13.04 26.98 10.34
C GLN A 37 11.64 26.87 9.72
N ARG A 38 11.41 25.91 8.82
CA ARG A 38 10.10 25.70 8.15
C ARG A 38 8.99 25.42 9.16
N ILE A 39 9.25 24.55 10.15
CA ILE A 39 8.26 24.20 11.18
C ILE A 39 7.95 25.42 12.05
N VAL A 40 8.97 26.14 12.51
CA VAL A 40 8.80 27.33 13.35
C VAL A 40 8.01 28.42 12.62
N VAL A 41 8.33 28.68 11.35
CA VAL A 41 7.58 29.64 10.53
C VAL A 41 6.15 29.18 10.32
N ALA A 42 5.92 27.90 9.99
CA ALA A 42 4.59 27.34 9.79
C ALA A 42 3.73 27.34 11.06
N ALA A 43 4.36 27.27 12.24
CA ALA A 43 3.70 27.39 13.53
C ALA A 43 3.37 28.85 13.91
N GLY A 44 3.92 29.85 13.20
CA GLY A 44 3.75 31.27 13.53
C GLY A 44 4.79 31.82 14.51
N GLY A 45 5.92 31.13 14.68
CA GLY A 45 7.05 31.56 15.51
C GLY A 45 7.35 30.61 16.68
N MET A 46 8.48 30.86 17.36
CA MET A 46 8.96 30.01 18.46
C MET A 46 8.01 29.97 19.66
N GLU A 47 7.23 31.04 19.89
CA GLU A 47 6.28 31.11 21.00
C GLU A 47 5.06 30.21 20.78
N GLN A 48 4.67 30.02 19.52
CA GLN A 48 3.48 29.26 19.11
C GLN A 48 3.78 27.78 18.81
N VAL A 49 5.06 27.42 18.64
CA VAL A 49 5.47 26.05 18.28
C VAL A 49 5.02 25.00 19.29
N GLY A 50 4.85 25.38 20.57
CA GLY A 50 4.42 24.49 21.65
C GLY A 50 2.97 24.01 21.53
N ASP A 51 2.14 24.69 20.76
CA ASP A 51 0.74 24.29 20.51
C ASP A 51 0.57 23.69 19.11
N TYR A 52 1.67 23.55 18.36
CA TYR A 52 1.69 23.01 17.01
C TYR A 52 1.80 21.48 17.03
N LYS A 53 1.09 20.82 16.11
CA LYS A 53 1.07 19.35 15.99
C LYS A 53 1.35 18.94 14.56
N VAL A 54 2.43 18.17 14.39
CA VAL A 54 2.99 17.78 13.10
C VAL A 54 2.75 16.29 12.89
N LEU A 55 2.16 15.93 11.75
CA LEU A 55 1.98 14.56 11.30
C LEU A 55 3.08 14.14 10.33
N VAL A 56 3.55 12.91 10.47
CA VAL A 56 4.28 12.17 9.45
C VAL A 56 3.65 10.80 9.23
N ALA A 57 3.38 10.45 7.98
CA ALA A 57 3.00 9.10 7.59
C ALA A 57 4.27 8.27 7.40
N HIS A 58 4.37 7.14 8.10
CA HIS A 58 5.57 6.33 8.12
C HIS A 58 5.24 4.88 7.76
N GLY A 59 5.69 4.46 6.57
CA GLY A 59 5.43 3.16 5.97
C GLY A 59 6.70 2.32 5.76
N ALA A 60 7.71 2.49 6.62
CA ALA A 60 8.97 1.73 6.60
C ALA A 60 9.79 1.86 5.31
N GLY A 61 9.64 2.94 4.54
CA GLY A 61 10.50 3.23 3.39
C GLY A 61 11.63 4.20 3.76
N GLU A 62 12.78 4.10 3.10
CA GLU A 62 13.97 4.95 3.31
C GLU A 62 13.66 6.44 3.50
N VAL A 63 12.91 7.03 2.56
CA VAL A 63 12.54 8.45 2.57
C VAL A 63 11.70 8.77 3.80
N SER A 64 10.72 7.94 4.12
CA SER A 64 9.85 8.14 5.29
C SER A 64 10.62 7.98 6.60
N SER A 65 11.54 7.01 6.68
CA SER A 65 12.40 6.76 7.84
C SER A 65 13.36 7.93 8.09
N TYR A 66 13.98 8.45 7.03
CA TYR A 66 14.87 9.61 7.13
C TYR A 66 14.10 10.88 7.50
N THR A 67 12.89 11.07 6.92
CA THR A 67 11.99 12.16 7.26
C THR A 67 11.62 12.14 8.75
N LEU A 68 11.29 10.96 9.28
CA LEU A 68 10.98 10.80 10.70
C LEU A 68 12.19 11.11 11.60
N ALA A 69 13.39 10.63 11.24
CA ALA A 69 14.61 10.94 11.98
C ALA A 69 14.94 12.44 11.97
N LEU A 70 14.78 13.13 10.83
CA LEU A 70 14.89 14.59 10.73
C LEU A 70 13.87 15.31 11.60
N LEU A 71 12.61 14.88 11.60
CA LEU A 71 11.55 15.48 12.43
C LEU A 71 11.84 15.32 13.91
N ARG A 72 12.29 14.13 14.32
CA ARG A 72 12.67 13.88 15.71
C ARG A 72 13.85 14.76 16.12
N ALA A 73 14.88 14.87 15.28
CA ALA A 73 15.99 15.77 15.52
C ALA A 73 15.53 17.24 15.60
N ALA A 74 14.59 17.67 14.76
CA ALA A 74 14.04 19.02 14.78
C ALA A 74 13.26 19.30 16.07
N GLN A 75 12.39 18.36 16.48
CA GLN A 75 11.61 18.43 17.72
C GLN A 75 12.52 18.59 18.94
N LEU A 76 13.56 17.77 19.03
CA LEU A 76 14.53 17.80 20.13
C LEU A 76 15.42 19.05 20.09
N THR A 77 15.80 19.52 18.90
CA THR A 77 16.56 20.77 18.74
C THR A 77 15.77 21.98 19.23
N ILE A 78 14.47 22.03 18.93
CA ILE A 78 13.57 23.10 19.39
C ILE A 78 13.39 23.01 20.91
N ALA A 79 13.16 21.81 21.44
CA ALA A 79 13.02 21.59 22.88
C ALA A 79 14.26 22.01 23.70
N GLY A 80 15.46 21.93 23.11
CA GLY A 80 16.69 22.41 23.75
C GLY A 80 16.85 23.93 23.76
N ARG A 81 16.02 24.69 23.03
CA ARG A 81 16.13 26.14 22.84
C ARG A 81 14.90 26.92 23.31
N ALA A 82 13.79 26.23 23.59
CA ALA A 82 12.52 26.83 23.96
C ALA A 82 11.83 25.98 25.04
N PRO A 83 10.97 26.59 25.89
CA PRO A 83 10.28 25.87 26.97
C PRO A 83 9.32 24.79 26.46
N ARG A 84 8.83 24.90 25.22
CA ARG A 84 7.95 23.95 24.57
C ARG A 84 8.42 23.67 23.14
N THR A 85 8.04 22.51 22.62
CA THR A 85 8.26 22.09 21.22
C THR A 85 6.94 21.55 20.67
N PHE A 86 6.87 21.32 19.37
CA PHE A 86 5.67 20.79 18.73
C PHE A 86 5.41 19.33 19.13
N ASP A 87 4.13 18.93 19.10
CA ASP A 87 3.72 17.53 19.23
C ASP A 87 3.91 16.80 17.90
N LEU A 88 4.48 15.60 17.94
CA LEU A 88 4.73 14.77 16.78
C LEU A 88 3.73 13.60 16.74
N ARG A 89 2.91 13.53 15.70
CA ARG A 89 2.11 12.34 15.38
C ARG A 89 2.81 11.54 14.30
N VAL A 90 3.10 10.28 14.60
CA VAL A 90 3.61 9.30 13.62
C VAL A 90 2.50 8.30 13.36
N ALA A 91 2.10 8.15 12.10
CA ALA A 91 1.03 7.22 11.74
C ALA A 91 1.49 6.20 10.69
N THR A 92 1.18 4.93 10.93
CA THR A 92 1.46 3.81 10.03
C THR A 92 0.16 3.23 9.51
N LEU A 93 0.05 3.04 8.19
CA LEU A 93 -1.02 2.26 7.59
C LEU A 93 -0.63 0.79 7.59
N ARG A 94 -1.39 -0.05 8.28
CA ARG A 94 -1.25 -1.50 8.21
C ARG A 94 -2.13 -2.05 7.09
N HIS A 95 -1.51 -2.50 6.02
CA HIS A 95 -2.17 -3.07 4.85
C HIS A 95 -1.94 -4.58 4.76
N ALA A 96 -2.73 -5.27 3.92
CA ALA A 96 -2.48 -6.67 3.58
C ALA A 96 -1.10 -6.82 2.92
N GLY A 97 -0.32 -7.81 3.33
CA GLY A 97 1.06 -8.00 2.88
C GLY A 97 2.13 -7.25 3.70
N MET A 98 1.76 -6.51 4.75
CA MET A 98 2.73 -5.97 5.70
C MET A 98 3.28 -7.12 6.57
N THR A 99 4.57 -7.42 6.44
CA THR A 99 5.20 -8.54 7.15
C THR A 99 5.50 -8.20 8.61
N GLU A 100 5.72 -9.23 9.42
CA GLU A 100 6.23 -9.07 10.79
C GLU A 100 7.61 -8.40 10.81
N GLY A 101 8.48 -8.73 9.85
CA GLY A 101 9.79 -8.08 9.69
C GLY A 101 9.67 -6.58 9.46
N GLN A 102 8.74 -6.15 8.61
CA GLN A 102 8.49 -4.73 8.38
C GLN A 102 7.95 -4.01 9.63
N LEU A 103 7.05 -4.63 10.40
CA LEU A 103 6.56 -4.10 11.67
C LEU A 103 7.67 -4.01 12.73
N GLU A 104 8.57 -4.99 12.76
CA GLU A 104 9.73 -5.00 13.64
C GLU A 104 10.72 -3.89 13.26
N THR A 105 11.03 -3.69 11.97
CA THR A 105 11.86 -2.56 11.51
C THR A 105 11.28 -1.21 11.92
N LEU A 106 9.95 -1.03 11.82
CA LEU A 106 9.28 0.18 12.31
C LEU A 106 9.49 0.36 13.82
N ASN A 107 9.25 -0.69 14.59
CA ASN A 107 9.38 -0.67 16.05
C ASN A 107 10.82 -0.37 16.50
N GLN A 108 11.82 -0.96 15.83
CA GLN A 108 13.23 -0.69 16.08
C GLN A 108 13.57 0.78 15.83
N GLY A 109 13.11 1.33 14.70
CA GLY A 109 13.28 2.75 14.39
C GLY A 109 12.63 3.66 15.44
N TYR A 110 11.40 3.36 15.86
CA TYR A 110 10.68 4.14 16.89
C TYR A 110 11.36 4.06 18.26
N SER A 111 11.91 2.90 18.62
CA SER A 111 12.67 2.69 19.85
C SER A 111 13.99 3.46 19.82
N ARG A 112 14.73 3.42 18.70
CA ARG A 112 16.00 4.17 18.53
C ARG A 112 15.82 5.68 18.60
N LEU A 113 14.69 6.17 18.11
CA LEU A 113 14.28 7.57 18.18
C LEU A 113 13.64 7.96 19.52
N PHE A 114 13.48 6.99 20.44
CA PHE A 114 12.89 7.18 21.75
C PHE A 114 11.49 7.83 21.65
N LEU A 115 10.64 7.26 20.80
CA LEU A 115 9.30 7.79 20.53
C LEU A 115 8.22 7.24 21.47
N HIS A 116 8.36 6.01 21.96
CA HIS A 116 7.36 5.36 22.80
C HIS A 116 7.17 6.05 24.16
N ASP A 117 8.28 6.57 24.71
CA ASP A 117 8.34 7.12 26.07
C ASP A 117 8.38 8.66 26.10
N ASP A 118 8.13 9.33 24.97
CA ASP A 118 8.04 10.79 24.90
C ASP A 118 6.57 11.24 24.85
N PRO A 119 6.05 11.94 25.88
CA PRO A 119 4.65 12.34 25.95
C PRO A 119 4.23 13.34 24.85
N ARG A 120 5.20 13.95 24.16
CA ARG A 120 4.98 14.85 23.02
C ARG A 120 4.88 14.10 21.70
N VAL A 121 4.89 12.76 21.74
CA VAL A 121 4.82 11.90 20.55
C VAL A 121 3.59 11.00 20.65
N GLU A 122 2.81 10.97 19.59
CA GLU A 122 1.66 10.08 19.43
C GLU A 122 1.95 9.09 18.31
N LEU A 123 2.08 7.81 18.66
CA LEU A 123 2.32 6.72 17.71
C LEU A 123 0.99 6.02 17.38
N LEU A 124 0.59 6.08 16.12
CA LEU A 124 -0.67 5.52 15.64
C LEU A 124 -0.44 4.45 14.58
N MET A 125 -1.34 3.49 14.55
CA MET A 125 -1.49 2.49 13.50
C MET A 125 -2.94 2.50 13.04
N VAL A 126 -3.16 2.57 11.74
CA VAL A 126 -4.47 2.44 11.13
C VAL A 126 -4.58 1.08 10.47
N GLU A 127 -5.58 0.30 10.86
CA GLU A 127 -5.85 -1.02 10.32
C GLU A 127 -7.36 -1.19 10.17
N ASN A 128 -7.82 -1.68 9.01
CA ASN A 128 -9.25 -1.88 8.74
C ASN A 128 -10.09 -0.64 9.12
N GLN A 129 -9.61 0.55 8.74
CA GLN A 129 -10.28 1.84 9.00
C GLN A 129 -10.42 2.21 10.48
N GLU A 130 -9.75 1.50 11.38
CA GLU A 130 -9.70 1.84 12.80
C GLU A 130 -8.35 2.44 13.15
N VAL A 131 -8.38 3.50 13.96
CA VAL A 131 -7.17 4.13 14.48
C VAL A 131 -6.85 3.54 15.83
N HIS A 132 -5.61 3.11 16.00
CA HIS A 132 -5.14 2.49 17.22
C HIS A 132 -3.78 3.04 17.65
N PRO A 133 -3.41 2.92 18.93
CA PRO A 133 -2.02 3.06 19.34
C PRO A 133 -1.14 2.06 18.56
N PHE A 134 0.04 2.51 18.14
CA PHE A 134 0.98 1.64 17.46
C PHE A 134 1.40 0.46 18.36
N ASN A 135 1.28 -0.75 17.83
CA ASN A 135 1.73 -1.98 18.48
C ASN A 135 2.13 -2.98 17.39
N HIS A 136 3.45 -3.20 17.24
CA HIS A 136 4.00 -4.11 16.24
C HIS A 136 3.64 -5.58 16.47
N LEU A 137 3.34 -5.98 17.71
CA LEU A 137 2.95 -7.35 18.08
C LEU A 137 1.45 -7.61 17.90
N ARG A 138 0.67 -6.60 17.51
CA ARG A 138 -0.77 -6.77 17.35
C ARG A 138 -1.04 -7.77 16.21
N PRO A 139 -1.85 -8.81 16.40
CA PRO A 139 -2.28 -9.68 15.30
C PRO A 139 -3.02 -8.90 14.21
N ALA A 140 -2.95 -9.35 12.96
CA ALA A 140 -3.72 -8.73 11.88
C ALA A 140 -5.22 -8.91 12.11
N SER A 141 -6.00 -7.87 11.79
CA SER A 141 -7.46 -7.89 11.88
C SER A 141 -8.02 -9.01 11.00
N ALA A 142 -8.76 -9.94 11.59
CA ALA A 142 -9.41 -11.02 10.85
C ALA A 142 -10.40 -10.47 9.81
N VAL A 143 -11.16 -9.43 10.19
CA VAL A 143 -12.10 -8.73 9.30
C VAL A 143 -11.34 -8.00 8.19
N GLY A 144 -10.25 -7.31 8.54
CA GLY A 144 -9.38 -6.64 7.57
C GLY A 144 -8.83 -7.62 6.53
N ARG A 145 -8.30 -8.76 6.98
CA ARG A 145 -7.77 -9.81 6.08
C ARG A 145 -8.84 -10.36 5.14
N ALA A 146 -10.03 -10.69 5.66
CA ALA A 146 -11.14 -11.17 4.84
C ALA A 146 -11.59 -10.12 3.79
N ASN A 147 -11.63 -8.84 4.18
CA ASN A 147 -11.93 -7.75 3.26
C ASN A 147 -10.86 -7.60 2.17
N SER A 148 -9.58 -7.64 2.54
CA SER A 148 -8.47 -7.54 1.59
C SER A 148 -8.42 -8.72 0.62
N GLN A 149 -8.59 -9.95 1.11
CA GLN A 149 -8.72 -11.14 0.27
C GLN A 149 -9.84 -10.98 -0.77
N ARG A 150 -11.03 -10.61 -0.30
CA ARG A 150 -12.19 -10.40 -1.18
C ARG A 150 -11.97 -9.27 -2.18
N ASN A 151 -11.37 -8.16 -1.74
CA ASN A 151 -11.02 -7.03 -2.61
C ASN A 151 -10.06 -7.47 -3.72
N MET A 152 -9.01 -8.21 -3.37
CA MET A 152 -8.02 -8.73 -4.31
C MET A 152 -8.67 -9.64 -5.35
N LEU A 153 -9.52 -10.58 -4.93
CA LEU A 153 -10.24 -11.48 -5.83
C LEU A 153 -11.19 -10.75 -6.78
N MET A 154 -12.02 -9.83 -6.24
CA MET A 154 -12.96 -9.05 -7.04
C MET A 154 -12.24 -8.16 -8.07
N VAL A 155 -11.20 -7.43 -7.64
CA VAL A 155 -10.41 -6.57 -8.53
C VAL A 155 -9.66 -7.40 -9.57
N GLY A 156 -9.10 -8.54 -9.18
CA GLY A 156 -8.39 -9.42 -10.09
C GLY A 156 -9.27 -9.99 -11.18
N HIS A 157 -10.49 -10.42 -10.85
CA HIS A 157 -11.46 -10.84 -11.85
C HIS A 157 -11.87 -9.70 -12.80
N LEU A 158 -12.21 -8.52 -12.25
CA LEU A 158 -12.64 -7.38 -13.07
C LEU A 158 -11.52 -6.81 -13.94
N SER A 159 -10.27 -6.97 -13.54
CA SER A 159 -9.08 -6.56 -14.31
C SER A 159 -8.62 -7.62 -15.32
N SER A 160 -9.36 -8.73 -15.48
CA SER A 160 -8.96 -9.87 -16.32
C SER A 160 -7.60 -10.47 -15.93
N GLY A 161 -7.30 -10.52 -14.63
CA GLY A 161 -6.07 -11.07 -14.09
C GLY A 161 -4.86 -10.15 -14.22
N ASP A 162 -5.03 -8.83 -14.35
CA ASP A 162 -3.91 -7.88 -14.35
C ASP A 162 -3.22 -7.87 -12.99
N CYS A 163 -2.05 -8.51 -12.90
CA CYS A 163 -1.35 -8.74 -11.62
C CYS A 163 -1.06 -7.43 -10.87
N ARG A 164 -0.79 -6.34 -11.59
CA ARG A 164 -0.51 -5.04 -10.96
C ARG A 164 -1.77 -4.46 -10.31
N ALA A 165 -2.89 -4.44 -11.04
CA ALA A 165 -4.16 -3.97 -10.52
C ALA A 165 -4.59 -4.78 -9.28
N THR A 166 -4.46 -6.10 -9.35
CA THR A 166 -4.80 -7.03 -8.27
C THR A 166 -4.01 -6.76 -6.99
N LEU A 167 -2.70 -6.53 -7.09
CA LEU A 167 -1.82 -6.44 -5.92
C LEU A 167 -1.67 -5.03 -5.33
N CYS A 168 -1.94 -3.99 -6.11
CA CYS A 168 -1.61 -2.62 -5.71
C CYS A 168 -2.84 -1.78 -5.38
N ASN A 169 -3.97 -2.00 -6.06
CA ASN A 169 -5.09 -1.05 -6.02
C ASN A 169 -5.61 -0.81 -4.60
N GLU A 170 -5.82 -1.87 -3.81
CA GLU A 170 -6.35 -1.75 -2.45
C GLU A 170 -5.49 -0.84 -1.58
N THR A 171 -4.19 -1.14 -1.46
CA THR A 171 -3.27 -0.41 -0.58
C THR A 171 -3.18 1.08 -0.95
N TYR A 172 -3.21 1.40 -2.25
CA TYR A 172 -3.22 2.78 -2.73
C TYR A 172 -4.57 3.49 -2.50
N LEU A 173 -5.69 2.77 -2.64
CA LEU A 173 -7.03 3.30 -2.38
C LEU A 173 -7.23 3.60 -0.89
N ALA A 174 -6.69 2.74 -0.01
CA ALA A 174 -6.75 2.91 1.45
C ALA A 174 -6.01 4.17 1.96
N LEU A 175 -5.12 4.77 1.16
CA LEU A 175 -4.40 5.99 1.57
C LEU A 175 -5.32 7.19 1.81
N GLY A 176 -6.44 7.30 1.08
CA GLY A 176 -7.41 8.40 1.26
C GLY A 176 -8.01 8.39 2.65
N ASP A 177 -8.63 7.26 3.00
CA ASP A 177 -9.19 6.99 4.32
C ASP A 177 -8.12 7.14 5.42
N PHE A 178 -6.94 6.54 5.21
CA PHE A 178 -5.81 6.65 6.14
C PHE A 178 -5.50 8.11 6.49
N TYR A 179 -5.26 8.95 5.47
CA TYR A 179 -4.90 10.35 5.70
C TYR A 179 -6.04 11.15 6.35
N GLN A 180 -7.30 10.90 6.00
CA GLN A 180 -8.41 11.55 6.68
C GLN A 180 -8.41 11.20 8.17
N ARG A 181 -8.37 9.91 8.52
CA ARG A 181 -8.42 9.47 9.92
C ARG A 181 -7.28 10.05 10.75
N VAL A 182 -6.04 9.97 10.26
CA VAL A 182 -4.88 10.40 11.05
C VAL A 182 -4.76 11.93 11.14
N THR A 183 -5.36 12.68 10.21
CA THR A 183 -5.33 14.15 10.25
C THR A 183 -6.43 14.74 11.13
N THR A 184 -7.53 14.02 11.36
CA THR A 184 -8.66 14.44 12.21
C THR A 184 -8.68 13.79 13.59
N TRP A 185 -7.95 12.69 13.78
CA TRP A 185 -7.90 11.95 15.03
C TRP A 185 -7.58 12.85 16.23
N ASN A 186 -8.32 12.70 17.32
CA ASN A 186 -8.07 13.33 18.62
C ASN A 186 -7.63 14.81 18.53
N GLY A 187 -8.51 15.67 18.01
CA GLY A 187 -8.25 17.12 17.82
C GLY A 187 -7.47 17.48 16.54
N GLY A 188 -7.07 16.48 15.76
CA GLY A 188 -6.39 16.63 14.48
C GLY A 188 -4.96 17.14 14.57
N VAL A 189 -4.42 17.56 13.43
CA VAL A 189 -3.04 18.07 13.31
C VAL A 189 -3.00 19.40 12.54
N HIS A 190 -1.90 20.13 12.68
CA HIS A 190 -1.71 21.43 12.04
C HIS A 190 -0.93 21.33 10.73
N ALA A 191 0.01 20.39 10.65
CA ALA A 191 0.82 20.17 9.46
C ALA A 191 0.99 18.69 9.14
N LEU A 192 1.12 18.38 7.86
CA LEU A 192 1.68 17.13 7.34
C LEU A 192 3.07 17.41 6.78
N VAL A 193 4.06 16.65 7.23
CA VAL A 193 5.41 16.64 6.67
C VAL A 193 5.59 15.39 5.82
N SER A 194 6.12 15.56 4.60
CA SER A 194 6.46 14.44 3.71
C SER A 194 7.75 14.72 2.95
N GLY A 195 8.57 13.68 2.81
CA GLY A 195 9.75 13.66 1.93
C GLY A 195 9.45 13.18 0.52
N ASP A 196 8.20 12.90 0.17
CA ASP A 196 7.85 12.45 -1.18
C ASP A 196 8.00 13.57 -2.20
N SER A 197 8.55 13.22 -3.36
CA SER A 197 8.71 14.18 -4.45
C SER A 197 7.36 14.62 -5.02
N PRO A 198 7.22 15.89 -5.45
CA PRO A 198 6.01 16.38 -6.10
C PRO A 198 5.59 15.54 -7.31
N ARG A 199 6.57 14.94 -8.00
CA ARG A 199 6.34 14.01 -9.11
C ARG A 199 5.63 12.74 -8.65
N LYS A 200 6.10 12.09 -7.57
CA LYS A 200 5.49 10.87 -7.02
C LYS A 200 4.05 11.14 -6.59
N GLN A 201 3.83 12.24 -5.87
CA GLN A 201 2.49 12.65 -5.42
C GLN A 201 1.55 12.90 -6.61
N SER A 202 2.02 13.63 -7.62
CA SER A 202 1.22 13.90 -8.82
C SER A 202 0.88 12.63 -9.59
N GLN A 203 1.82 11.68 -9.68
CA GLN A 203 1.60 10.39 -10.33
C GLN A 203 0.53 9.56 -9.61
N PHE A 204 0.60 9.50 -8.28
CA PHE A 204 -0.39 8.80 -7.47
C PHE A 204 -1.79 9.43 -7.60
N LEU A 205 -1.90 10.76 -7.48
CA LEU A 205 -3.18 11.45 -7.64
C LEU A 205 -3.76 11.29 -9.05
N ALA A 206 -2.91 11.35 -10.09
CA ALA A 206 -3.34 11.13 -11.47
C ALA A 206 -3.75 9.66 -11.73
N TRP A 207 -3.13 8.70 -11.05
CA TRP A 207 -3.58 7.31 -11.09
C TRP A 207 -4.94 7.17 -10.40
N LEU A 208 -5.08 7.65 -9.17
CA LEU A 208 -6.31 7.52 -8.38
C LEU A 208 -7.51 8.16 -9.08
N LYS A 209 -7.33 9.37 -9.63
CA LYS A 209 -8.36 10.06 -10.42
C LYS A 209 -8.81 9.22 -11.62
N ARG A 210 -7.87 8.66 -12.39
CA ARG A 210 -8.20 7.83 -13.56
C ARG A 210 -8.91 6.54 -13.17
N THR A 211 -8.51 5.93 -12.06
CA THR A 211 -9.17 4.73 -11.50
C THR A 211 -10.62 5.03 -11.11
N ALA A 212 -10.87 6.18 -10.47
CA ALA A 212 -12.22 6.60 -10.10
C ALA A 212 -13.10 6.97 -11.32
N GLU A 213 -12.55 7.69 -12.30
CA GLU A 213 -13.24 8.02 -13.56
C GLU A 213 -13.63 6.74 -14.33
N GLY A 214 -12.75 5.73 -14.36
CA GLY A 214 -13.04 4.44 -14.96
C GLY A 214 -14.17 3.67 -14.25
N ALA A 215 -14.35 3.88 -12.94
CA ALA A 215 -15.43 3.32 -12.14
C ALA A 215 -16.74 4.15 -12.19
N GLY A 216 -16.82 5.15 -13.08
CA GLY A 216 -18.02 5.98 -13.24
C GLY A 216 -18.23 6.99 -12.10
N VAL A 217 -17.21 7.22 -11.26
CA VAL A 217 -17.28 8.28 -10.23
C VAL A 217 -17.22 9.63 -10.94
N PRO A 218 -18.20 10.53 -10.73
CA PRO A 218 -18.23 11.81 -11.42
C PRO A 218 -16.98 12.63 -11.11
N PRO A 219 -16.37 13.28 -12.11
CA PRO A 219 -15.18 14.09 -11.88
C PRO A 219 -15.51 15.22 -10.91
N ALA A 220 -14.78 15.29 -9.80
CA ALA A 220 -14.93 16.37 -8.84
C ALA A 220 -14.74 17.73 -9.54
N LYS A 221 -15.69 18.66 -9.33
CA LYS A 221 -15.63 19.98 -9.96
C LYS A 221 -14.49 20.80 -9.34
N GLY A 222 -13.50 21.18 -10.15
CA GLY A 222 -12.37 22.04 -9.75
C GLY A 222 -11.24 21.31 -9.02
N ARG A 223 -10.12 22.03 -8.78
CA ARG A 223 -8.96 21.54 -8.02
C ARG A 223 -9.25 21.63 -6.52
N ALA A 224 -8.78 20.64 -5.74
CA ALA A 224 -8.84 20.72 -4.28
C ALA A 224 -8.10 21.98 -3.81
N ARG A 225 -8.75 22.76 -2.95
CA ARG A 225 -8.23 24.03 -2.44
C ARG A 225 -7.43 23.88 -1.15
N SER A 226 -7.51 22.70 -0.52
CA SER A 226 -6.75 22.33 0.68
C SER A 226 -6.36 20.85 0.65
N LEU A 227 -5.39 20.46 1.49
CA LEU A 227 -5.05 19.04 1.69
C LEU A 227 -6.21 18.25 2.30
N THR A 228 -6.96 18.86 3.21
CA THR A 228 -8.13 18.23 3.84
C THR A 228 -9.19 17.87 2.81
N GLU A 229 -9.45 18.79 1.87
CA GLU A 229 -10.34 18.54 0.74
C GLU A 229 -9.77 17.49 -0.23
N LEU A 230 -8.43 17.48 -0.42
CA LEU A 230 -7.78 16.44 -1.22
C LEU A 230 -7.99 15.05 -0.62
N PHE A 231 -7.73 14.85 0.67
CA PHE A 231 -7.90 13.56 1.32
C PHE A 231 -9.37 13.12 1.34
N ALA A 232 -10.31 14.03 1.56
CA ALA A 232 -11.73 13.74 1.42
C ALA A 232 -12.11 13.25 0.02
N ARG A 233 -11.60 13.92 -1.03
CA ARG A 233 -11.82 13.47 -2.41
C ARG A 233 -11.19 12.11 -2.69
N MET A 234 -10.02 11.83 -2.12
CA MET A 234 -9.36 10.53 -2.29
C MET A 234 -10.18 9.39 -1.68
N ASP A 235 -10.75 9.61 -0.49
CA ASP A 235 -11.63 8.65 0.18
C ASP A 235 -12.95 8.46 -0.57
N GLU A 236 -13.55 9.55 -1.06
CA GLU A 236 -14.74 9.52 -1.91
C GLU A 236 -14.52 8.71 -3.20
N TRP A 237 -13.35 8.89 -3.83
CA TRP A 237 -12.93 8.12 -5.00
C TRP A 237 -12.73 6.64 -4.69
N SER A 238 -12.15 6.29 -3.53
CA SER A 238 -12.03 4.90 -3.09
C SER A 238 -13.38 4.26 -2.84
N THR A 239 -14.27 4.95 -2.11
CA THR A 239 -15.64 4.52 -1.85
C THR A 239 -16.41 4.30 -3.15
N GLY A 240 -16.30 5.23 -4.10
CA GLY A 240 -16.93 5.13 -5.41
C GLY A 240 -16.41 3.95 -6.23
N TYR A 241 -15.09 3.71 -6.21
CA TYR A 241 -14.47 2.55 -6.85
C TYR A 241 -15.04 1.23 -6.31
N TYR A 242 -15.07 1.06 -4.98
CA TYR A 242 -15.59 -0.18 -4.40
C TYR A 242 -17.10 -0.34 -4.58
N ARG A 243 -17.85 0.76 -4.63
CA ARG A 243 -19.28 0.71 -4.97
C ARG A 243 -19.52 0.18 -6.37
N ASP A 244 -18.69 0.55 -7.37
CA ASP A 244 -18.78 -0.05 -8.70
C ASP A 244 -18.36 -1.53 -8.70
N VAL A 245 -17.23 -1.85 -8.04
CA VAL A 245 -16.70 -3.22 -7.95
C VAL A 245 -17.71 -4.19 -7.35
N TYR A 246 -18.39 -3.81 -6.27
CA TYR A 246 -19.33 -4.68 -5.54
C TYR A 246 -20.81 -4.50 -5.93
N GLY A 247 -21.21 -3.36 -6.51
CA GLY A 247 -22.60 -3.07 -6.85
C GLY A 247 -23.52 -3.17 -5.62
N GLU A 248 -24.60 -3.93 -5.74
CA GLU A 248 -25.57 -4.17 -4.64
C GLU A 248 -24.96 -4.90 -3.43
N HIS A 249 -23.80 -5.55 -3.60
CA HIS A 249 -23.08 -6.22 -2.53
C HIS A 249 -22.13 -5.28 -1.78
N TYR A 250 -22.06 -4.01 -2.15
CA TYR A 250 -21.23 -3.03 -1.45
C TYR A 250 -21.82 -2.76 -0.08
N VAL A 251 -21.06 -3.06 0.96
CA VAL A 251 -21.41 -2.73 2.35
C VAL A 251 -20.59 -1.52 2.76
N ALA A 252 -21.28 -0.40 3.01
CA ALA A 252 -20.63 0.78 3.54
C ALA A 252 -20.07 0.50 4.93
N HIS A 253 -18.97 1.16 5.26
CA HIS A 253 -18.31 1.00 6.55
C HIS A 253 -19.13 1.66 7.67
N GLU A 254 -19.16 1.01 8.84
CA GLU A 254 -19.92 1.49 10.00
C GLU A 254 -19.35 2.79 10.59
N ASN A 255 -18.03 3.00 10.44
CA ASN A 255 -17.31 4.17 10.95
C ASN A 255 -16.69 4.97 9.80
N PRO A 256 -17.46 5.81 9.09
CA PRO A 256 -16.93 6.65 8.03
C PRO A 256 -15.85 7.60 8.58
N SER A 257 -14.88 7.92 7.73
CA SER A 257 -13.85 8.90 8.02
C SER A 257 -14.50 10.24 8.39
N PRO A 258 -14.12 10.88 9.50
CA PRO A 258 -14.66 12.19 9.85
C PRO A 258 -14.14 13.24 8.86
N SER A 259 -14.99 14.20 8.50
CA SER A 259 -14.57 15.32 7.66
C SER A 259 -13.64 16.24 8.44
N GLY A 260 -12.47 16.51 7.87
CA GLY A 260 -11.55 17.48 8.46
C GLY A 260 -12.03 18.91 8.20
N HIS A 261 -12.09 19.71 9.26
CA HIS A 261 -12.46 21.13 9.17
C HIS A 261 -11.28 22.08 9.38
N ARG A 262 -10.11 21.54 9.74
CA ARG A 262 -8.91 22.32 10.02
C ARG A 262 -8.11 22.57 8.74
N HIS A 263 -7.57 23.78 8.62
CA HIS A 263 -6.56 24.06 7.61
C HIS A 263 -5.30 23.25 7.93
N LEU A 264 -4.90 22.39 6.99
CA LEU A 264 -3.74 21.53 7.13
C LEU A 264 -2.59 22.09 6.28
N ALA A 265 -1.51 22.52 6.94
CA ALA A 265 -0.30 22.95 6.27
C ALA A 265 0.43 21.74 5.66
N TYR A 266 1.06 21.94 4.50
CA TYR A 266 1.94 20.96 3.88
C TYR A 266 3.38 21.42 3.98
N ILE A 267 4.24 20.63 4.62
CA ILE A 267 5.68 20.89 4.73
C ILE A 267 6.40 19.80 3.94
N GLY A 268 6.60 20.05 2.65
CA GLY A 268 7.43 19.19 1.81
C GLY A 268 8.91 19.34 2.17
N ILE A 269 9.65 18.23 2.22
CA ILE A 269 11.10 18.24 2.46
C ILE A 269 11.91 17.54 1.36
N ASP A 270 11.28 17.10 0.27
CA ASP A 270 11.95 16.49 -0.90
C ASP A 270 13.13 17.34 -1.40
N ASP A 271 12.97 18.67 -1.41
CA ASP A 271 14.02 19.59 -1.82
C ASP A 271 15.20 19.66 -0.84
N LEU A 272 14.97 19.39 0.45
CA LEU A 272 16.01 19.32 1.48
C LEU A 272 16.81 18.01 1.40
N LEU A 273 16.24 16.98 0.76
CA LEU A 273 16.84 15.65 0.66
C LEU A 273 17.65 15.45 -0.63
N LYS A 274 17.65 16.41 -1.57
CA LYS A 274 18.32 16.27 -2.88
C LYS A 274 19.81 15.95 -2.79
N ASP A 275 20.50 16.56 -1.84
CA ASP A 275 21.95 16.39 -1.63
C ASP A 275 22.26 15.36 -0.52
N VAL A 276 21.23 14.64 -0.06
CA VAL A 276 21.36 13.54 0.89
C VAL A 276 21.33 12.25 0.09
N ASP A 277 22.48 11.57 0.03
CA ASP A 277 22.49 10.19 -0.43
C ASP A 277 21.88 9.30 0.66
N LEU A 278 20.59 8.99 0.50
CA LEU A 278 19.87 8.12 1.42
C LEU A 278 20.45 6.69 1.42
N GLN A 279 21.10 6.26 0.34
CA GLN A 279 21.60 4.89 0.20
C GLN A 279 22.82 4.64 1.11
N SER A 280 23.72 5.62 1.20
CA SER A 280 24.90 5.56 2.05
C SER A 280 24.73 6.25 3.40
N ALA A 281 23.51 6.68 3.73
CA ALA A 281 23.23 7.40 4.96
C ALA A 281 23.39 6.48 6.18
N THR A 282 24.48 6.65 6.93
CA THR A 282 24.73 5.98 8.22
C THR A 282 23.63 6.23 9.25
N LEU A 283 22.83 7.30 9.06
CA LEU A 283 21.61 7.53 9.82
C LEU A 283 20.60 6.38 9.64
N LEU A 284 20.39 5.91 8.41
CA LEU A 284 19.46 4.81 8.14
C LEU A 284 20.08 3.47 8.55
N SER A 285 21.28 3.15 8.07
CA SER A 285 21.90 1.85 8.33
C SER A 285 22.29 1.67 9.81
N ASP A 286 23.02 2.62 10.39
CA ASP A 286 23.70 2.41 11.68
C ASP A 286 22.86 2.90 12.86
N PHE A 287 22.22 4.08 12.72
CA PHE A 287 21.43 4.65 13.80
C PHE A 287 20.03 4.02 13.86
N MET A 288 19.29 4.08 12.76
CA MET A 288 17.92 3.57 12.69
C MET A 288 17.85 2.03 12.61
N ALA A 289 18.96 1.36 12.29
CA ALA A 289 19.00 -0.07 11.99
C ALA A 289 17.98 -0.44 10.87
N TYR A 290 17.80 0.47 9.92
CA TYR A 290 16.87 0.28 8.82
C TYR A 290 17.32 -0.89 7.95
N THR A 291 16.45 -1.90 7.87
CA THR A 291 16.64 -3.06 7.01
C THR A 291 15.47 -3.11 6.05
N PRO A 292 15.69 -2.99 4.72
CA PRO A 292 14.63 -3.20 3.74
C PRO A 292 14.04 -4.59 3.90
N ASP A 293 12.71 -4.68 4.01
CA ASP A 293 12.02 -5.96 3.93
C ASP A 293 11.91 -6.38 2.46
N PRO A 294 12.57 -7.46 2.03
CA PRO A 294 12.55 -7.88 0.63
C PRO A 294 11.22 -8.50 0.19
N LEU A 295 10.33 -8.80 1.14
CA LEU A 295 8.96 -9.25 0.87
C LEU A 295 7.94 -8.13 1.07
N GLY A 296 8.39 -6.96 1.52
CA GLY A 296 7.55 -5.85 1.92
C GLY A 296 6.89 -5.14 0.74
N PHE A 297 5.76 -4.48 1.02
CA PHE A 297 5.09 -3.67 0.02
C PHE A 297 5.81 -2.33 -0.20
N HIS A 298 5.97 -1.90 -1.46
CA HIS A 298 6.62 -0.64 -1.79
C HIS A 298 5.65 0.41 -2.39
N PHE A 299 5.34 1.44 -1.61
CA PHE A 299 4.48 2.58 -2.01
C PHE A 299 5.10 3.51 -3.06
N SER A 300 6.42 3.49 -3.24
CA SER A 300 7.09 4.41 -4.16
C SER A 300 6.90 4.06 -5.63
N HIS A 301 6.47 2.83 -5.94
CA HIS A 301 6.40 2.32 -7.31
C HIS A 301 5.27 1.30 -7.50
N PRO A 302 4.06 1.75 -7.90
CA PRO A 302 2.89 0.89 -8.07
C PRO A 302 3.07 -0.27 -9.05
N SER A 303 4.05 -0.20 -9.95
CA SER A 303 4.30 -1.27 -10.93
C SER A 303 5.00 -2.48 -10.34
N TYR A 304 5.57 -2.37 -9.13
CA TYR A 304 6.41 -3.40 -8.51
C TYR A 304 6.23 -3.41 -6.99
N SER A 305 5.02 -3.11 -6.51
CA SER A 305 4.79 -2.95 -5.08
C SER A 305 4.85 -4.25 -4.30
N ASN A 306 4.71 -5.43 -4.93
CA ASN A 306 4.94 -6.73 -4.29
C ASN A 306 5.73 -7.66 -5.25
N PRO A 307 7.08 -7.58 -5.26
CA PRO A 307 7.89 -8.25 -6.28
C PRO A 307 7.78 -9.78 -6.28
N LEU A 308 7.79 -10.42 -5.11
CA LEU A 308 7.71 -11.89 -5.01
C LEU A 308 6.37 -12.41 -5.56
N LEU A 309 5.25 -11.83 -5.09
CA LEU A 309 3.93 -12.27 -5.53
C LEU A 309 3.66 -11.89 -7.00
N MET A 310 4.23 -10.79 -7.48
CA MET A 310 4.20 -10.45 -8.91
C MET A 310 4.94 -11.48 -9.76
N ALA A 311 6.15 -11.88 -9.37
CA ALA A 311 6.91 -12.91 -10.06
C ALA A 311 6.12 -14.23 -10.11
N HIS A 312 5.56 -14.64 -8.97
CA HIS A 312 4.75 -15.84 -8.86
C HIS A 312 3.51 -15.81 -9.77
N LEU A 313 2.74 -14.73 -9.76
CA LEU A 313 1.59 -14.57 -10.66
C LEU A 313 2.00 -14.59 -12.14
N ARG A 314 3.19 -14.09 -12.49
CA ARG A 314 3.72 -14.15 -13.86
C ARG A 314 4.13 -15.55 -14.28
N GLY A 315 4.68 -16.34 -13.34
CA GLY A 315 4.95 -17.76 -13.53
C GLY A 315 3.66 -18.56 -13.74
N LEU A 316 2.68 -18.42 -12.85
CA LEU A 316 1.36 -19.07 -13.01
C LEU A 316 0.68 -18.67 -14.32
N GLN A 317 0.82 -17.40 -14.74
CA GLN A 317 0.30 -16.93 -16.02
C GLN A 317 1.03 -17.54 -17.23
N ALA A 318 2.34 -17.83 -17.12
CA ALA A 318 3.09 -18.52 -18.16
C ALA A 318 2.58 -19.96 -18.32
N GLU A 319 2.57 -20.70 -17.20
CA GLU A 319 2.15 -22.10 -17.10
C GLU A 319 0.70 -22.31 -17.55
N CYS A 320 -0.22 -21.50 -17.05
CA CYS A 320 -1.65 -21.76 -17.22
C CYS A 320 -2.27 -21.09 -18.45
N LEU A 321 -1.74 -19.96 -18.93
CA LEU A 321 -2.37 -19.18 -20.02
C LEU A 321 -1.56 -19.12 -21.31
N ARG A 322 -0.28 -19.49 -21.29
CA ARG A 322 0.64 -19.28 -22.43
C ARG A 322 1.37 -20.54 -22.89
N ASP A 323 1.14 -21.68 -22.25
CA ASP A 323 1.82 -22.95 -22.56
C ASP A 323 3.35 -22.81 -22.51
N LEU A 324 3.82 -22.08 -21.49
CA LEU A 324 5.24 -21.84 -21.18
C LEU A 324 5.54 -22.41 -19.80
N ASP A 325 6.80 -22.63 -19.47
CA ASP A 325 7.18 -23.08 -18.13
C ASP A 325 6.96 -21.95 -17.10
N TYR A 326 6.73 -22.32 -15.84
CA TYR A 326 6.55 -21.35 -14.75
C TYR A 326 7.77 -20.43 -14.61
N GLU A 327 8.95 -21.02 -14.73
CA GLU A 327 10.27 -20.41 -14.66
C GLU A 327 10.42 -19.29 -15.70
N ASP A 328 9.98 -19.51 -16.94
CA ASP A 328 10.02 -18.50 -18.01
C ASP A 328 9.23 -17.23 -17.63
N GLY A 329 8.08 -17.42 -16.97
CA GLY A 329 7.25 -16.32 -16.48
C GLY A 329 7.91 -15.51 -15.37
N VAL A 330 8.54 -16.21 -14.43
CA VAL A 330 9.26 -15.60 -13.30
C VAL A 330 10.50 -14.85 -13.80
N ASP A 331 11.35 -15.52 -14.57
CA ASP A 331 12.60 -14.96 -15.08
C ASP A 331 12.33 -13.77 -16.00
N GLY A 332 11.30 -13.86 -16.85
CA GLY A 332 10.86 -12.74 -17.68
C GLY A 332 10.44 -11.52 -16.87
N PHE A 333 9.79 -11.71 -15.72
CA PHE A 333 9.47 -10.60 -14.81
C PHE A 333 10.72 -10.01 -14.16
N ILE A 334 11.60 -10.86 -13.61
CA ILE A 334 12.82 -10.44 -12.91
C ILE A 334 13.71 -9.61 -13.84
N GLN A 335 13.89 -10.06 -15.09
CA GLN A 335 14.66 -9.33 -16.10
C GLN A 335 14.08 -7.93 -16.38
N GLN A 336 12.75 -7.81 -16.46
CA GLN A 336 12.08 -6.52 -16.66
C GLN A 336 12.22 -5.59 -15.44
N SER A 337 12.21 -6.15 -14.23
CA SER A 337 12.30 -5.40 -12.98
C SER A 337 13.73 -5.21 -12.45
N ALA A 338 14.76 -5.78 -13.09
CA ALA A 338 16.12 -5.83 -12.55
C ALA A 338 16.73 -4.45 -12.22
N GLN A 339 16.46 -3.43 -13.03
CA GLN A 339 16.92 -2.06 -12.73
C GLN A 339 16.22 -1.47 -11.50
N TYR A 340 14.96 -1.83 -11.30
CA TYR A 340 14.17 -1.37 -10.17
C TYR A 340 14.56 -2.09 -8.89
N MET A 341 14.71 -3.42 -8.92
CA MET A 341 15.14 -4.22 -7.77
C MET A 341 16.51 -3.77 -7.26
N ARG A 342 17.45 -3.47 -8.17
CA ARG A 342 18.75 -2.89 -7.81
C ARG A 342 18.65 -1.54 -7.10
N ARG A 343 17.71 -0.68 -7.52
CA ARG A 343 17.48 0.62 -6.85
C ARG A 343 16.90 0.47 -5.45
N LEU A 344 16.18 -0.62 -5.20
CA LEU A 344 15.63 -0.96 -3.89
C LEU A 344 16.57 -1.80 -3.03
N HIS A 345 17.77 -2.14 -3.52
CA HIS A 345 18.73 -3.02 -2.83
C HIS A 345 18.12 -4.33 -2.35
N MET A 346 17.22 -4.89 -3.17
CA MET A 346 16.64 -6.16 -2.83
C MET A 346 17.71 -7.26 -2.93
N PRO A 347 17.74 -8.23 -2.00
CA PRO A 347 18.68 -9.35 -2.03
C PRO A 347 18.58 -10.08 -3.37
N GLU A 348 19.70 -10.19 -4.10
CA GLU A 348 19.75 -10.85 -5.41
C GLU A 348 19.45 -12.34 -5.26
N GLU A 349 19.82 -12.94 -4.13
CA GLU A 349 19.60 -14.35 -3.81
C GLU A 349 18.10 -14.70 -3.81
N LEU A 350 17.26 -13.82 -3.26
CA LEU A 350 15.82 -14.05 -3.17
C LEU A 350 15.16 -14.12 -4.56
N PHE A 351 15.72 -13.43 -5.56
CA PHE A 351 15.24 -13.48 -6.94
C PHE A 351 15.93 -14.55 -7.77
N ALA A 352 17.20 -14.84 -7.51
CA ALA A 352 17.90 -15.97 -8.14
C ALA A 352 17.19 -17.30 -7.82
N GLU A 353 16.61 -17.41 -6.64
CA GLU A 353 15.84 -18.59 -6.22
C GLU A 353 14.32 -18.45 -6.48
N ALA A 354 13.83 -17.32 -7.00
CA ALA A 354 12.37 -17.12 -7.15
C ALA A 354 11.74 -18.06 -8.19
N SER A 355 12.50 -18.48 -9.21
CA SER A 355 12.06 -19.49 -10.20
C SER A 355 12.27 -20.92 -9.71
N SER A 356 12.94 -21.14 -8.57
CA SER A 356 13.12 -22.48 -8.01
C SER A 356 11.82 -23.02 -7.40
N ARG A 357 11.82 -24.32 -7.11
CA ARG A 357 10.73 -24.98 -6.38
C ARG A 357 10.54 -24.35 -4.99
N GLU A 358 11.63 -24.06 -4.31
CA GLU A 358 11.64 -23.39 -3.01
C GLU A 358 11.07 -21.96 -3.13
N GLY A 359 11.41 -21.23 -4.21
CA GLY A 359 10.85 -19.91 -4.51
C GLY A 359 9.34 -19.93 -4.75
N ARG A 360 8.82 -20.89 -5.53
CA ARG A 360 7.36 -21.09 -5.73
C ARG A 360 6.67 -21.42 -4.40
N LEU A 361 7.27 -22.26 -3.56
CA LEU A 361 6.74 -22.60 -2.24
C LEU A 361 6.70 -21.38 -1.30
N LEU A 362 7.77 -20.58 -1.30
CA LEU A 362 7.85 -19.34 -0.52
C LEU A 362 6.76 -18.36 -0.95
N ALA A 363 6.59 -18.15 -2.26
CA ALA A 363 5.56 -17.25 -2.79
C ALA A 363 4.14 -17.72 -2.50
N SER A 364 3.88 -19.03 -2.60
CA SER A 364 2.59 -19.64 -2.26
C SER A 364 2.28 -19.49 -0.77
N THR A 365 3.28 -19.72 0.08
CA THR A 365 3.15 -19.55 1.53
C THR A 365 2.88 -18.09 1.89
N PHE A 366 3.57 -17.16 1.23
CA PHE A 366 3.36 -15.72 1.39
C PHE A 366 1.94 -15.29 0.97
N ALA A 367 1.44 -15.78 -0.17
CA ALA A 367 0.07 -15.53 -0.62
C ALA A 367 -0.97 -16.05 0.40
N GLN A 368 -0.78 -17.27 0.89
CA GLN A 368 -1.67 -17.86 1.90
C GLN A 368 -1.64 -17.08 3.22
N GLN A 369 -0.44 -16.71 3.71
CA GLN A 369 -0.28 -16.06 5.01
C GLN A 369 -0.88 -14.66 5.04
N PHE A 370 -0.63 -13.86 4.00
CA PHE A 370 -0.96 -12.42 4.00
C PHE A 370 -2.23 -12.07 3.24
N PHE A 371 -2.63 -12.90 2.28
CA PHE A 371 -3.82 -12.69 1.46
C PHE A 371 -4.86 -13.81 1.61
N GLY A 372 -4.54 -14.91 2.29
CA GLY A 372 -5.46 -16.04 2.48
C GLY A 372 -5.76 -16.80 1.19
N LEU A 373 -4.91 -16.68 0.16
CA LEU A 373 -5.13 -17.23 -1.16
C LEU A 373 -4.17 -18.38 -1.43
N ASP A 374 -4.73 -19.49 -1.90
CA ASP A 374 -3.98 -20.61 -2.44
C ASP A 374 -3.76 -20.47 -3.96
N GLU A 375 -2.92 -21.34 -4.51
CA GLU A 375 -2.59 -21.31 -5.93
C GLU A 375 -3.81 -21.58 -6.84
N THR A 376 -4.78 -22.40 -6.40
CA THR A 376 -6.00 -22.67 -7.18
C THR A 376 -6.81 -21.40 -7.37
N GLN A 377 -6.97 -20.62 -6.30
CA GLN A 377 -7.68 -19.35 -6.32
C GLN A 377 -6.92 -18.28 -7.12
N LEU A 378 -5.59 -18.24 -7.02
CA LEU A 378 -4.76 -17.34 -7.83
C LEU A 378 -4.86 -17.67 -9.33
N ILE A 379 -4.83 -18.95 -9.70
CA ILE A 379 -5.03 -19.38 -11.09
C ILE A 379 -6.44 -19.02 -11.56
N CYS A 380 -7.47 -19.30 -10.76
CA CYS A 380 -8.85 -18.92 -11.07
C CYS A 380 -8.97 -17.41 -11.33
N LEU A 381 -8.34 -16.59 -10.48
CA LEU A 381 -8.27 -15.14 -10.65
C LEU A 381 -7.62 -14.76 -11.98
N LEU A 382 -6.49 -15.36 -12.34
CA LEU A 382 -5.75 -15.07 -13.57
C LEU A 382 -6.55 -15.39 -14.84
N PHE A 383 -7.29 -16.51 -14.86
CA PHE A 383 -8.22 -16.80 -15.96
C PHE A 383 -9.35 -15.78 -16.04
N SER A 384 -9.80 -15.33 -14.88
CA SER A 384 -11.02 -14.55 -14.70
C SER A 384 -12.23 -15.19 -15.40
N PRO A 385 -12.56 -16.45 -15.06
CA PRO A 385 -13.49 -17.27 -15.85
C PRO A 385 -14.93 -16.76 -15.79
N PHE A 386 -15.29 -16.02 -14.73
CA PHE A 386 -16.68 -15.69 -14.44
C PHE A 386 -17.16 -14.41 -15.11
N ILE A 387 -16.29 -13.50 -15.54
CA ILE A 387 -16.71 -12.22 -16.14
C ILE A 387 -17.27 -12.41 -17.56
N HIS A 388 -17.91 -11.38 -18.10
CA HIS A 388 -18.39 -11.35 -19.48
C HIS A 388 -19.28 -12.56 -19.83
N HIS A 389 -20.26 -12.83 -18.97
CA HIS A 389 -21.15 -13.99 -19.08
C HIS A 389 -20.43 -15.34 -19.11
N GLY A 390 -19.28 -15.44 -18.45
CA GLY A 390 -18.54 -16.67 -18.29
C GLY A 390 -17.85 -17.13 -19.58
N GLN A 391 -17.55 -16.22 -20.51
CA GLN A 391 -16.96 -16.56 -21.81
C GLN A 391 -15.64 -17.36 -21.68
N ARG A 392 -14.90 -17.17 -20.59
CA ARG A 392 -13.63 -17.85 -20.31
C ARG A 392 -13.78 -19.10 -19.45
N LEU A 393 -14.98 -19.39 -18.96
CA LEU A 393 -15.24 -20.50 -18.04
C LEU A 393 -14.90 -21.85 -18.67
N GLU A 394 -15.35 -22.10 -19.90
CA GLU A 394 -15.09 -23.37 -20.58
C GLU A 394 -13.58 -23.62 -20.79
N GLY A 395 -12.83 -22.59 -21.18
CA GLY A 395 -11.37 -22.68 -21.34
C GLY A 395 -10.67 -22.96 -20.02
N TYR A 396 -11.09 -22.27 -18.95
CA TYR A 396 -10.59 -22.53 -17.59
C TYR A 396 -10.87 -23.95 -17.12
N LEU A 397 -12.09 -24.46 -17.34
CA LEU A 397 -12.43 -25.84 -16.97
C LEU A 397 -11.61 -26.86 -17.77
N ARG A 398 -11.40 -26.65 -19.07
CA ARG A 398 -10.56 -27.56 -19.89
C ARG A 398 -9.14 -27.65 -19.35
N GLN A 399 -8.55 -26.51 -18.98
CA GLN A 399 -7.17 -26.46 -18.53
C GLN A 399 -7.01 -26.95 -17.08
N CYS A 400 -7.86 -26.48 -16.17
CA CYS A 400 -7.63 -26.63 -14.73
C CYS A 400 -8.57 -27.65 -14.05
N HIS A 401 -9.77 -27.85 -14.58
CA HIS A 401 -10.80 -28.69 -13.95
C HIS A 401 -11.58 -29.55 -14.97
N PRO A 402 -10.91 -30.42 -15.75
CA PRO A 402 -11.54 -31.14 -16.86
C PRO A 402 -12.72 -32.00 -16.42
N GLY A 403 -12.69 -32.55 -15.20
CA GLY A 403 -13.80 -33.31 -14.62
C GLY A 403 -15.08 -32.49 -14.41
N MET A 404 -14.98 -31.16 -14.31
CA MET A 404 -16.12 -30.26 -14.12
C MET A 404 -16.75 -29.78 -15.43
N LEU A 405 -16.15 -30.10 -16.59
CA LEU A 405 -16.69 -29.71 -17.90
C LEU A 405 -18.11 -30.25 -18.13
N VAL A 406 -18.42 -31.44 -17.62
CA VAL A 406 -19.76 -32.05 -17.71
C VAL A 406 -20.82 -31.20 -17.00
N ALA A 407 -20.43 -30.42 -15.98
CA ALA A 407 -21.30 -29.55 -15.22
C ALA A 407 -21.38 -28.12 -15.81
N LEU A 408 -20.71 -27.81 -16.92
CA LEU A 408 -20.67 -26.47 -17.51
C LEU A 408 -22.06 -25.81 -17.67
N PRO A 409 -23.11 -26.51 -18.17
CA PRO A 409 -24.44 -25.93 -18.24
C PRO A 409 -25.03 -25.55 -16.86
N GLU A 410 -24.80 -26.39 -15.84
CA GLU A 410 -25.26 -26.14 -14.47
C GLU A 410 -24.47 -25.02 -13.80
N LEU A 411 -23.16 -24.92 -14.07
CA LEU A 411 -22.32 -23.80 -13.62
C LEU A 411 -22.83 -22.47 -14.18
N HIS A 412 -23.17 -22.41 -15.48
CA HIS A 412 -23.78 -21.23 -16.07
C HIS A 412 -25.15 -20.89 -15.47
N LYS A 413 -26.01 -21.89 -15.20
CA LYS A 413 -27.28 -21.66 -14.51
C LYS A 413 -27.07 -21.05 -13.13
N ALA A 414 -26.13 -21.58 -12.34
CA ALA A 414 -25.80 -21.06 -11.02
C ALA A 414 -25.30 -19.60 -11.07
N LEU A 415 -24.40 -19.28 -12.03
CA LEU A 415 -23.89 -17.92 -12.24
C LEU A 415 -24.96 -16.93 -12.74
N GLN A 416 -26.02 -17.43 -13.39
CA GLN A 416 -27.18 -16.63 -13.77
C GLN A 416 -28.13 -16.33 -12.60
N GLY A 417 -27.93 -16.94 -11.43
CA GLY A 417 -28.83 -16.80 -10.27
C GLY A 417 -29.93 -17.85 -10.21
N LYS A 418 -29.88 -18.91 -11.03
CA LYS A 418 -30.84 -20.01 -10.96
C LYS A 418 -30.46 -20.97 -9.82
N PRO A 419 -31.42 -21.71 -9.24
CA PRO A 419 -31.14 -22.71 -8.21
C PRO A 419 -30.06 -23.69 -8.66
N SER A 420 -29.11 -23.98 -7.79
CA SER A 420 -28.01 -24.90 -8.03
C SER A 420 -27.76 -25.78 -6.81
N ALA A 421 -27.24 -26.98 -7.05
CA ALA A 421 -26.89 -27.91 -5.99
C ALA A 421 -25.81 -27.32 -5.07
N GLU A 422 -25.92 -27.57 -3.77
CA GLU A 422 -24.99 -27.08 -2.75
C GLU A 422 -23.52 -27.44 -3.07
N MET A 423 -23.29 -28.64 -3.59
CA MET A 423 -21.96 -29.09 -4.03
C MET A 423 -21.33 -28.17 -5.09
N LEU A 424 -22.13 -27.59 -6.00
CA LEU A 424 -21.61 -26.63 -6.99
C LEU A 424 -21.28 -25.28 -6.34
N GLN A 425 -22.07 -24.86 -5.34
CA GLN A 425 -21.80 -23.62 -4.60
C GLN A 425 -20.50 -23.74 -3.79
N GLN A 426 -20.28 -24.90 -3.18
CA GLN A 426 -19.02 -25.20 -2.48
C GLN A 426 -17.85 -25.20 -3.45
N TRP A 427 -17.98 -25.88 -4.60
CA TRP A 427 -16.93 -25.89 -5.63
C TRP A 427 -16.54 -24.48 -6.12
N PHE A 428 -17.53 -23.60 -6.35
CA PHE A 428 -17.27 -22.20 -6.70
C PHE A 428 -16.45 -21.48 -5.61
N THR A 429 -16.84 -21.67 -4.35
CA THR A 429 -16.18 -21.02 -3.21
C THR A 429 -14.75 -21.52 -3.06
N ASP A 430 -14.53 -22.83 -3.10
CA ASP A 430 -13.20 -23.42 -2.95
C ASP A 430 -12.26 -22.99 -4.08
N THR A 431 -12.77 -23.00 -5.31
CA THR A 431 -11.96 -22.74 -6.52
C THR A 431 -11.65 -21.25 -6.71
N SER A 432 -12.58 -20.36 -6.37
CA SER A 432 -12.42 -18.92 -6.63
C SER A 432 -12.08 -18.09 -5.40
N GLY A 433 -12.30 -18.61 -4.19
CA GLY A 433 -12.25 -17.87 -2.94
C GLY A 433 -13.40 -16.88 -2.75
N LEU A 434 -14.36 -16.81 -3.68
CA LEU A 434 -15.51 -15.91 -3.63
C LEU A 434 -16.83 -16.67 -3.44
N PRO A 435 -17.74 -16.13 -2.60
CA PRO A 435 -19.08 -16.68 -2.48
C PRO A 435 -19.89 -16.49 -3.78
N LEU A 436 -20.79 -17.43 -4.06
CA LEU A 436 -21.60 -17.46 -5.29
C LEU A 436 -22.31 -16.13 -5.64
N PRO A 437 -22.91 -15.36 -4.70
CA PRO A 437 -23.53 -14.08 -5.04
C PRO A 437 -22.56 -13.07 -5.69
N LEU A 438 -21.29 -13.05 -5.26
CA LEU A 438 -20.27 -12.19 -5.87
C LEU A 438 -19.86 -12.70 -7.26
N LEU A 439 -19.80 -14.01 -7.45
CA LEU A 439 -19.55 -14.58 -8.78
C LEU A 439 -20.70 -14.30 -9.75
N GLN A 440 -21.95 -14.34 -9.30
CA GLN A 440 -23.11 -13.94 -10.09
C GLN A 440 -23.08 -12.46 -10.45
N HIS A 441 -22.58 -11.61 -9.55
CA HIS A 441 -22.32 -10.19 -9.84
C HIS A 441 -21.25 -10.04 -10.93
N LEU A 442 -20.11 -10.71 -10.78
CA LEU A 442 -19.03 -10.72 -11.78
C LEU A 442 -19.52 -11.24 -13.14
N TYR A 443 -20.41 -12.22 -13.16
CA TYR A 443 -21.00 -12.80 -14.37
C TYR A 443 -21.71 -11.79 -15.27
N ARG A 444 -22.31 -10.76 -14.66
CA ARG A 444 -23.00 -9.68 -15.38
C ARG A 444 -22.07 -8.52 -15.73
N LYS A 445 -20.89 -8.44 -15.09
CA LYS A 445 -19.92 -7.37 -15.33
C LYS A 445 -19.11 -7.65 -16.59
N ARG A 446 -18.83 -6.56 -17.30
CA ARG A 446 -17.77 -6.54 -18.33
C ARG A 446 -16.43 -6.29 -17.64
N PRO A 447 -15.32 -6.75 -18.20
CA PRO A 447 -14.00 -6.38 -17.71
C PRO A 447 -13.88 -4.86 -17.63
N LEU A 448 -13.19 -4.35 -16.61
CA LEU A 448 -12.80 -2.94 -16.54
C LEU A 448 -11.83 -2.69 -17.70
N THR A 449 -12.36 -2.28 -18.85
CA THR A 449 -11.53 -1.73 -19.93
C THR A 449 -11.00 -0.40 -19.41
N CYS A 450 -9.67 -0.29 -19.30
CA CYS A 450 -9.02 0.98 -19.01
C CYS A 450 -9.60 2.03 -19.96
N ALA A 451 -10.28 3.03 -19.40
CA ALA A 451 -11.14 3.96 -20.12
C ALA A 451 -10.34 4.73 -21.17
N ASN A 452 -10.34 4.21 -22.39
CA ASN A 452 -10.45 4.89 -23.68
C ASN A 452 -10.15 3.85 -24.76
N GLY A 453 -11.08 3.69 -25.70
CA GLY A 453 -10.95 2.88 -26.91
C GLY A 453 -9.89 3.42 -27.88
N GLN A 454 -8.66 3.57 -27.40
CA GLN A 454 -7.46 3.56 -28.22
C GLN A 454 -6.53 2.51 -27.64
N LEU A 455 -6.24 1.50 -28.46
CA LEU A 455 -4.92 0.90 -28.52
C LEU A 455 -3.91 2.05 -28.73
N ARG A 456 -3.54 2.77 -27.67
CA ARG A 456 -2.28 3.51 -27.64
C ARG A 456 -1.22 2.50 -27.23
N THR A 457 -0.80 1.75 -28.23
CA THR A 457 0.57 1.29 -28.36
C THR A 457 1.56 2.32 -27.82
N ALA A 458 2.53 1.81 -27.05
CA ALA A 458 3.92 2.22 -27.09
C ALA A 458 4.20 3.73 -27.18
N ARG A 459 4.24 4.42 -26.03
CA ARG A 459 5.22 5.49 -25.74
C ARG A 459 4.98 6.02 -24.32
N ALA A 460 5.62 5.36 -23.35
CA ALA A 460 6.02 5.85 -22.01
C ALA A 460 6.09 4.73 -20.94
N VAL A 461 5.93 3.46 -21.32
CA VAL A 461 6.27 2.32 -20.46
C VAL A 461 7.58 1.77 -20.97
N SER A 462 8.66 1.98 -20.22
CA SER A 462 9.93 1.28 -20.43
C SER A 462 9.63 -0.22 -20.41
N HIS A 463 9.75 -0.82 -21.60
CA HIS A 463 9.80 -2.24 -21.96
C HIS A 463 9.09 -3.27 -21.07
N GLY A 464 8.12 -4.00 -21.67
CA GLY A 464 8.01 -5.44 -21.42
C GLY A 464 6.65 -6.04 -21.10
N ALA A 465 5.60 -5.26 -20.84
CA ALA A 465 4.28 -5.84 -20.52
C ALA A 465 3.44 -6.06 -21.79
N THR A 466 3.49 -7.28 -22.34
CA THR A 466 2.54 -7.74 -23.36
C THR A 466 1.16 -7.93 -22.70
N PRO A 467 0.08 -7.31 -23.22
CA PRO A 467 -1.24 -7.55 -22.68
C PRO A 467 -1.70 -8.97 -23.00
N ALA A 468 -2.28 -9.66 -22.02
CA ALA A 468 -2.99 -10.91 -22.24
C ALA A 468 -4.26 -10.63 -23.05
N PHE A 469 -4.23 -10.87 -24.36
CA PHE A 469 -5.42 -10.80 -25.21
C PHE A 469 -5.60 -12.07 -26.05
N GLN A 470 -6.87 -12.47 -26.09
CA GLN A 470 -7.54 -13.32 -27.07
C GLN A 470 -7.16 -14.81 -27.12
N LEU A 471 -7.73 -15.58 -26.19
CA LEU A 471 -8.20 -16.92 -26.51
C LEU A 471 -9.43 -16.81 -27.42
N SER A 472 -9.20 -16.58 -28.71
CA SER A 472 -10.14 -16.97 -29.75
C SER A 472 -9.40 -17.64 -30.89
N GLY A 473 -9.59 -18.94 -31.03
CA GLY A 473 -9.23 -19.69 -32.23
C GLY A 473 -8.11 -20.71 -32.05
N ARG A 474 -8.38 -21.83 -31.39
CA ARG A 474 -8.65 -23.12 -32.05
C ARG A 474 -9.24 -24.11 -31.06
#